data_AF-A0A9W6AKM0-F1
#
_entry.id   AF-A0A9W6AKM0-F1
#
_cell.length_a   1.000
_cell.length_b   1.000
_cell.length_c   1.000
_cell.angle_alpha   90.00
_cell.angle_beta   90.00
_cell.angle_gamma   90.00
#
_symmetry.space_group_name_H-M   'P 1'
#
loop_
_entity.id
_entity.type
_entity.pdbx_description
1 polymer ?
#
loop_
_entity_poly.entity_id
_entity_poly.type
_entity_poly.pdbx_seq_one_letter_code
_entity_poly.pdbx_strand_id
1 'polypeptide(L)'
;MPSTVESEDRTYVLSHRSKQTEEHERLNRQHNLIQQTFLNNQLIHPSIPLSSLKGRVADIGCGTGIWLREVAQSLSSPGLENGTGASASPAPSLVGFDLNAAAFPENPTPGIQLVQHDCTKPFDPRYHGQFELVNIRGLAYAITEEKLSRALENALQLLKPGGYLQWTESEARLFKLFPETPAMLKALEIIDLERRARDLVP
;
A
#
# COMPACT_ATOMS: atom_id res chain seq x y z
N MET A 1 -43.11 9.31 -7.95
CA MET A 1 -41.89 8.86 -8.64
C MET A 1 -40.75 9.78 -8.26
N PRO A 2 -39.87 9.40 -7.34
CA PRO A 2 -38.54 9.97 -7.25
C PRO A 2 -37.50 8.97 -7.78
N SER A 3 -36.56 9.54 -8.51
CA SER A 3 -35.50 8.94 -9.30
C SER A 3 -34.49 8.14 -8.48
N THR A 4 -34.30 6.88 -8.86
CA THR A 4 -33.10 6.11 -8.60
C THR A 4 -31.94 6.68 -9.43
N VAL A 5 -31.01 7.37 -8.78
CA VAL A 5 -29.66 7.54 -9.31
C VAL A 5 -28.74 6.80 -8.34
N GLU A 6 -28.67 5.49 -8.51
CA GLU A 6 -27.60 4.67 -7.97
C GLU A 6 -26.78 4.21 -9.18
N SER A 7 -25.77 5.00 -9.54
CA SER A 7 -24.74 4.54 -10.46
C SER A 7 -23.39 5.09 -10.04
N GLU A 8 -22.47 4.15 -9.86
CA GLU A 8 -21.01 4.28 -9.80
C GLU A 8 -20.38 4.59 -8.43
N ASP A 9 -20.02 3.53 -7.70
CA ASP A 9 -18.62 3.31 -7.30
C ASP A 9 -18.38 1.83 -6.93
N ARG A 10 -18.09 0.98 -7.93
CA ARG A 10 -17.70 -0.43 -7.73
C ARG A 10 -16.17 -0.59 -7.62
N THR A 11 -15.44 0.47 -7.31
CA THR A 11 -13.97 0.45 -7.41
C THR A 11 -13.30 -0.10 -6.14
N TYR A 12 -13.95 -0.01 -4.98
CA TYR A 12 -13.34 -0.41 -3.71
C TYR A 12 -14.18 -1.49 -3.02
N VAL A 13 -13.80 -2.76 -3.24
CA VAL A 13 -14.50 -3.95 -2.74
C VAL A 13 -14.51 -4.03 -1.20
N LEU A 14 -13.66 -3.24 -0.53
CA LEU A 14 -13.46 -3.27 0.92
C LEU A 14 -14.23 -2.18 1.71
N SER A 15 -14.87 -1.18 1.08
CA SER A 15 -15.54 -0.06 1.82
C SER A 15 -16.90 -0.44 2.37
N HIS A 16 -17.59 -1.39 1.77
CA HIS A 16 -19.02 -1.58 2.02
C HIS A 16 -19.37 -2.40 3.27
N ARG A 17 -18.47 -2.57 4.25
CA ARG A 17 -18.72 -3.54 5.34
C ARG A 17 -18.51 -3.10 6.79
N SER A 18 -18.06 -1.89 7.10
CA SER A 18 -17.71 -1.55 8.50
C SER A 18 -17.87 -0.08 8.85
N LYS A 19 -18.15 0.22 10.14
CA LYS A 19 -18.01 1.58 10.68
C LYS A 19 -16.54 2.01 10.54
N GLN A 20 -16.28 3.32 10.42
CA GLN A 20 -14.91 3.86 10.28
C GLN A 20 -13.93 3.29 11.32
N THR A 21 -14.36 3.16 12.57
CA THR A 21 -13.56 2.56 13.66
C THR A 21 -13.20 1.09 13.40
N GLU A 22 -14.16 0.28 12.96
CA GLU A 22 -13.95 -1.14 12.66
C GLU A 22 -13.00 -1.33 11.47
N GLU A 23 -13.11 -0.48 10.45
CA GLU A 23 -12.20 -0.50 9.29
C GLU A 23 -10.78 -0.06 9.68
N HIS A 24 -10.64 0.93 10.56
CA HIS A 24 -9.35 1.34 11.10
C HIS A 24 -8.70 0.21 11.90
N GLU A 25 -9.47 -0.48 12.75
CA GLU A 25 -8.99 -1.65 13.51
C GLU A 25 -8.54 -2.77 12.56
N ARG A 26 -9.32 -3.08 11.53
CA ARG A 26 -8.97 -4.09 10.52
C ARG A 26 -7.66 -3.74 9.80
N LEU A 27 -7.53 -2.52 9.29
CA LEU A 27 -6.33 -2.03 8.59
C LEU A 27 -5.09 -2.06 9.49
N ASN A 28 -5.22 -1.56 10.72
CA ASN A 28 -4.11 -1.55 11.67
C ASN A 28 -3.71 -2.97 12.11
N ARG A 29 -4.69 -3.87 12.30
CA ARG A 29 -4.41 -5.29 12.58
C ARG A 29 -3.70 -5.97 11.43
N GLN A 30 -4.12 -5.72 10.19
CA GLN A 30 -3.46 -6.24 8.99
C GLN A 30 -2.00 -5.76 8.91
N HIS A 31 -1.76 -4.46 9.14
CA HIS A 31 -0.41 -3.90 9.21
C HIS A 31 0.46 -4.63 10.23
N ASN A 32 -0.01 -4.75 11.47
CA ASN A 32 0.72 -5.43 12.54
C ASN A 32 1.03 -6.89 12.20
N LEU A 33 0.05 -7.61 11.64
CA LEU A 33 0.23 -9.01 11.23
C LEU A 33 1.34 -9.13 10.17
N ILE A 34 1.32 -8.28 9.16
CA ILE A 34 2.31 -8.30 8.08
C ILE A 34 3.72 -8.03 8.64
N GLN A 35 3.84 -6.99 9.46
CA GLN A 35 5.11 -6.59 10.08
C GLN A 35 5.69 -7.70 10.95
N GLN A 36 4.89 -8.23 11.87
CA GLN A 36 5.34 -9.20 12.87
C GLN A 36 5.59 -10.59 12.27
N THR A 37 4.83 -10.97 11.24
CA THR A 37 4.85 -12.35 10.73
C THR A 37 5.79 -12.52 9.54
N PHE A 38 5.82 -11.54 8.64
CA PHE A 38 6.48 -11.71 7.34
C PHE A 38 7.70 -10.80 7.14
N LEU A 39 7.72 -9.64 7.81
CA LEU A 39 8.74 -8.62 7.57
C LEU A 39 9.73 -8.44 8.72
N ASN A 40 9.69 -9.29 9.76
CA ASN A 40 10.56 -9.17 10.93
C ASN A 40 10.56 -7.75 11.54
N ASN A 41 9.39 -7.09 11.54
CA ASN A 41 9.17 -5.70 11.94
C ASN A 41 9.96 -4.64 11.15
N GLN A 42 10.43 -4.96 9.94
CA GLN A 42 11.10 -4.01 9.06
C GLN A 42 10.07 -3.19 8.28
N LEU A 43 9.98 -1.89 8.61
CA LEU A 43 9.13 -0.92 7.89
C LEU A 43 9.68 -0.55 6.52
N ILE A 44 11.00 -0.42 6.44
CA ILE A 44 11.77 -0.02 5.26
C ILE A 44 12.77 -1.12 4.98
N HIS A 45 12.91 -1.49 3.71
CA HIS A 45 13.82 -2.53 3.26
C HIS A 45 15.26 -2.21 3.69
N PRO A 46 16.01 -3.15 4.29
CA PRO A 46 17.34 -2.87 4.86
C PRO A 46 18.38 -2.30 3.89
N SER A 47 18.21 -2.55 2.59
CA SER A 47 19.09 -2.00 1.54
C SER A 47 18.84 -0.53 1.24
N ILE A 48 17.77 0.08 1.77
CA ILE A 48 17.47 1.51 1.64
C ILE A 48 18.12 2.21 2.84
N PRO A 49 19.18 3.02 2.64
CA PRO A 49 19.81 3.70 3.74
C PRO A 49 18.85 4.72 4.34
N LEU A 50 18.51 4.60 5.63
CA LEU A 50 17.61 5.56 6.29
C LEU A 50 18.15 7.00 6.23
N SER A 51 19.47 7.16 6.19
CA SER A 51 20.15 8.45 5.98
C SER A 51 19.88 9.09 4.61
N SER A 52 19.37 8.33 3.63
CA SER A 52 18.93 8.85 2.33
C SER A 52 17.53 9.45 2.35
N LEU A 53 16.76 9.21 3.42
CA LEU A 53 15.35 9.61 3.55
C LEU A 53 15.21 10.92 4.33
N LYS A 54 15.76 12.01 3.78
CA LYS A 54 15.81 13.35 4.42
C LYS A 54 14.80 14.36 3.85
N GLY A 55 14.27 14.08 2.66
CA GLY A 55 13.39 14.96 1.92
C GLY A 55 11.93 14.53 2.08
N ARG A 56 11.48 13.59 1.24
CA ARG A 56 10.07 13.17 1.21
C ARG A 56 9.90 11.68 1.02
N VAL A 57 8.93 11.13 1.74
CA VAL A 57 8.50 9.74 1.65
C VAL A 57 6.99 9.70 1.38
N ALA A 58 6.58 8.87 0.42
CA ALA A 58 5.18 8.64 0.07
C ALA A 58 4.72 7.23 0.48
N ASP A 59 3.44 7.10 0.80
CA ASP A 59 2.72 5.83 0.93
C ASP A 59 1.46 5.87 0.07
N ILE A 60 1.37 5.05 -0.98
CA ILE A 60 0.20 4.97 -1.87
C ILE A 60 -0.70 3.82 -1.42
N GLY A 61 -2.00 4.09 -1.28
CA GLY A 61 -2.94 3.19 -0.62
C GLY A 61 -2.70 3.17 0.89
N CYS A 62 -2.47 4.34 1.49
CA CYS A 62 -1.98 4.44 2.86
C CYS A 62 -3.01 4.01 3.93
N GLY A 63 -4.29 3.88 3.58
CA GLY A 63 -5.39 3.62 4.51
C GLY A 63 -5.37 4.60 5.68
N THR A 64 -5.21 4.06 6.89
CA THR A 64 -5.12 4.86 8.13
C THR A 64 -3.84 5.68 8.28
N GLY A 65 -2.86 5.52 7.39
CA GLY A 65 -1.54 6.13 7.50
C GLY A 65 -0.65 5.48 8.57
N ILE A 66 -1.00 4.29 9.07
CA ILE A 66 -0.25 3.59 10.12
C ILE A 66 1.23 3.38 9.76
N TRP A 67 1.53 3.01 8.51
CA TRP A 67 2.91 2.80 8.07
C TRP A 67 3.74 4.09 8.16
N LEU A 68 3.20 5.22 7.67
CA LEU A 68 3.86 6.54 7.76
C LEU A 68 4.11 6.95 9.22
N ARG A 69 3.16 6.68 10.12
CA ARG A 69 3.31 6.96 11.54
C ARG A 69 4.44 6.16 12.18
N GLU A 70 4.54 4.86 11.88
CA GLU A 70 5.64 4.05 12.40
C GLU A 70 6.99 4.43 11.78
N VAL A 71 7.02 4.80 10.48
CA VAL A 71 8.22 5.36 9.84
C VAL A 71 8.65 6.66 10.52
N ALA A 72 7.73 7.57 10.83
CA ALA A 72 8.03 8.81 11.55
C ALA A 72 8.70 8.54 12.90
N GLN A 73 8.20 7.55 13.64
CA GLN A 73 8.76 7.13 14.94
C GLN A 73 10.15 6.50 14.78
N SER A 74 10.33 5.64 13.78
CA SER A 74 11.61 4.99 13.47
C SER A 74 12.69 6.01 13.12
N LEU A 75 12.36 7.01 12.29
CA LEU A 75 13.31 8.05 11.87
C LEU A 75 13.63 9.08 12.97
N SER A 76 12.77 9.20 13.97
CA SER A 76 12.95 10.11 15.12
C SER A 76 13.69 9.47 16.30
N SER A 77 14.08 8.18 16.20
CA SER A 77 14.67 7.45 17.32
C SER A 77 16.14 7.86 17.57
N PRO A 78 16.52 8.22 18.82
CA PRO A 78 17.81 8.84 19.18
C PRO A 78 19.05 7.90 19.13
N GLY A 79 19.12 6.99 18.15
CA GLY A 79 20.24 6.07 17.94
C GLY A 79 20.71 5.94 16.48
N LEU A 80 20.08 6.67 15.54
CA LEU A 80 20.53 6.74 14.14
C LEU A 80 21.66 7.76 13.92
N GLU A 81 21.95 8.58 14.94
CA GLU A 81 23.02 9.58 14.96
C GLU A 81 24.36 8.98 15.38
N ASN A 82 24.77 7.90 14.71
CA ASN A 82 26.15 7.41 14.82
C ASN A 82 27.06 8.23 13.90
N GLY A 83 27.63 9.31 14.44
CA GLY A 83 28.82 9.95 13.89
C GLY A 83 28.69 11.46 13.70
N THR A 84 29.37 12.19 14.59
CA THR A 84 29.71 13.63 14.52
C THR A 84 28.52 14.61 14.56
N GLY A 85 28.29 15.16 15.76
CA GLY A 85 27.75 16.50 16.01
C GLY A 85 26.45 16.90 15.31
N ALA A 86 25.35 16.96 16.08
CA ALA A 86 24.15 17.75 15.80
C ALA A 86 23.83 17.95 14.30
N SER A 87 23.63 16.86 13.55
CA SER A 87 23.07 17.00 12.20
C SER A 87 21.56 17.17 12.35
N ALA A 88 21.15 18.43 12.50
CA ALA A 88 19.77 18.90 12.39
C ALA A 88 19.23 18.71 10.96
N SER A 89 19.29 17.49 10.43
CA SER A 89 18.56 17.15 9.22
C SER A 89 17.07 17.17 9.60
N PRO A 90 16.25 18.02 8.98
CA PRO A 90 14.82 18.07 9.29
C PRO A 90 14.20 16.70 9.03
N ALA A 91 13.23 16.32 9.86
CA ALA A 91 12.43 15.11 9.64
C ALA A 91 11.83 15.14 8.22
N PRO A 92 11.81 14.03 7.48
CA PRO A 92 11.28 14.03 6.13
C PRO A 92 9.79 14.38 6.13
N SER A 93 9.34 15.02 5.05
CA SER A 93 7.91 15.21 4.80
C SER A 93 7.28 13.87 4.40
N LEU A 94 6.29 13.45 5.18
CA LEU A 94 5.58 12.18 5.00
C LEU A 94 4.23 12.45 4.35
N VAL A 95 3.93 11.78 3.23
CA VAL A 95 2.69 11.98 2.47
C VAL A 95 1.99 10.65 2.20
N GLY A 96 0.77 10.49 2.67
CA GLY A 96 -0.10 9.37 2.36
C GLY A 96 -1.11 9.73 1.28
N PHE A 97 -1.27 8.85 0.30
CA PHE A 97 -2.30 8.96 -0.73
C PHE A 97 -3.25 7.78 -0.62
N ASP A 98 -4.56 8.04 -0.57
CA ASP A 98 -5.57 6.98 -0.61
C ASP A 98 -6.81 7.44 -1.35
N LEU A 99 -7.49 6.52 -2.04
CA LEU A 99 -8.76 6.81 -2.70
C LEU A 99 -9.86 7.12 -1.66
N ASN A 100 -9.82 6.40 -0.53
CA ASN A 100 -10.83 6.46 0.51
C ASN A 100 -10.40 7.37 1.67
N ALA A 101 -10.73 8.67 1.57
CA ALA A 101 -10.47 9.63 2.64
C ALA A 101 -11.15 9.26 3.97
N ALA A 102 -12.21 8.44 3.96
CA ALA A 102 -12.85 7.98 5.18
C ALA A 102 -11.94 7.04 6.00
N ALA A 103 -10.88 6.47 5.42
CA ALA A 103 -9.89 5.70 6.17
C ALA A 103 -8.92 6.58 6.96
N PHE A 104 -8.91 7.90 6.74
CA PHE A 104 -8.01 8.80 7.44
C PHE A 104 -8.45 9.00 8.90
N PRO A 105 -7.50 9.04 9.86
CA PRO A 105 -7.82 9.40 11.23
C PRO A 105 -8.32 10.84 11.30
N GLU A 106 -9.30 11.10 12.18
CA GLU A 106 -9.79 12.46 12.46
C GLU A 106 -8.66 13.42 12.89
N ASN A 107 -7.68 12.89 13.62
CA ASN A 107 -6.50 13.61 14.07
C ASN A 107 -5.23 12.94 13.52
N PRO A 108 -4.76 13.35 12.33
CA PRO A 108 -3.51 12.86 11.75
C PRO A 108 -2.31 13.17 12.65
N THR A 109 -1.28 12.32 12.57
CA THR A 109 -0.03 12.56 13.30
C THR A 109 0.66 13.82 12.74
N PRO A 110 1.12 14.75 13.60
CA PRO A 110 1.86 15.93 13.14
C PRO A 110 3.03 15.56 12.23
N GLY A 111 3.20 16.29 11.13
CA GLY A 111 4.24 16.01 10.13
C GLY A 111 3.84 15.00 9.05
N ILE A 112 2.64 14.38 9.14
CA ILE A 112 2.09 13.50 8.11
C ILE A 112 0.94 14.19 7.39
N GLN A 113 1.07 14.32 6.07
CA GLN A 113 0.00 14.79 5.19
C GLN A 113 -0.76 13.60 4.61
N LEU A 114 -2.09 13.57 4.75
CA LEU A 114 -2.95 12.57 4.09
C LEU A 114 -3.76 13.25 3.00
N VAL A 115 -3.75 12.69 1.80
CA VAL A 115 -4.33 13.28 0.59
C VAL A 115 -5.24 12.27 -0.07
N GLN A 116 -6.49 12.65 -0.31
CA GLN A 116 -7.38 11.83 -1.12
C GLN A 116 -6.92 11.84 -2.58
N HIS A 117 -6.57 10.68 -3.14
CA HIS A 117 -6.12 10.58 -4.52
C HIS A 117 -6.35 9.17 -5.10
N ASP A 118 -6.87 9.13 -6.33
CA ASP A 118 -6.91 7.89 -7.14
C ASP A 118 -5.55 7.67 -7.80
N CYS A 119 -4.77 6.72 -7.30
CA CYS A 119 -3.44 6.41 -7.83
C CYS A 119 -3.42 5.98 -9.31
N THR A 120 -4.58 5.60 -9.88
CA THR A 120 -4.69 5.29 -11.31
C THR A 120 -4.76 6.54 -12.19
N LYS A 121 -4.87 7.73 -11.57
CA LYS A 121 -4.81 9.05 -12.21
C LYS A 121 -3.46 9.72 -11.97
N PRO A 122 -2.99 10.58 -12.89
CA PRO A 122 -1.80 11.39 -12.69
C PRO A 122 -1.86 12.16 -11.36
N PHE A 123 -0.76 12.14 -10.62
CA PHE A 123 -0.62 12.96 -9.41
C PHE A 123 -0.50 14.45 -9.79
N ASP A 124 -0.78 15.33 -8.83
CA ASP A 124 -0.48 16.75 -9.00
C ASP A 124 1.01 16.92 -9.32
N PRO A 125 1.39 17.66 -10.40
CA PRO A 125 2.78 17.85 -10.80
C PRO A 125 3.72 18.33 -9.69
N ARG A 126 3.21 18.99 -8.64
CA ARG A 126 3.99 19.38 -7.45
C ARG A 126 4.59 18.20 -6.68
N TYR A 127 4.12 16.97 -6.94
CA TYR A 127 4.61 15.74 -6.34
C TYR A 127 5.63 15.01 -7.22
N HIS A 128 5.77 15.39 -8.49
CA HIS A 128 6.64 14.69 -9.44
C HIS A 128 8.12 14.93 -9.16
N GLY A 129 8.91 13.86 -9.16
CA GLY A 129 10.35 13.93 -8.90
C GLY A 129 10.70 14.44 -7.50
N GLN A 130 9.84 14.21 -6.51
CA GLN A 130 9.99 14.79 -5.16
C GLN A 130 10.30 13.77 -4.07
N PHE A 131 10.12 12.48 -4.32
CA PHE A 131 10.18 11.45 -3.28
C PHE A 131 11.46 10.60 -3.36
N GLU A 132 12.10 10.40 -2.21
CA GLU A 132 13.22 9.46 -2.06
C GLU A 132 12.73 8.02 -1.90
N LEU A 133 11.53 7.86 -1.35
CA LEU A 133 10.87 6.58 -1.17
C LEU A 133 9.39 6.72 -1.48
N VAL A 134 8.89 5.82 -2.33
CA VAL A 134 7.45 5.58 -2.51
C VAL A 134 7.18 4.16 -2.05
N ASN A 135 6.35 4.02 -1.02
CA ASN A 135 5.86 2.75 -0.51
C ASN A 135 4.49 2.41 -1.11
N ILE A 136 4.28 1.14 -1.45
CA ILE A 136 2.98 0.60 -1.86
C ILE A 136 2.81 -0.76 -1.20
N ARG A 137 1.63 -1.02 -0.61
CA ARG A 137 1.34 -2.31 0.02
C ARG A 137 -0.08 -2.78 -0.27
N GLY A 138 -0.22 -4.03 -0.71
CA GLY A 138 -1.53 -4.69 -0.89
C GLY A 138 -2.40 -4.11 -2.01
N LEU A 139 -1.82 -3.33 -2.92
CA LEU A 139 -2.56 -2.62 -3.96
C LEU A 139 -3.05 -3.58 -5.05
N ALA A 140 -2.37 -4.69 -5.31
CA ALA A 140 -2.73 -5.60 -6.42
C ALA A 140 -4.10 -6.27 -6.23
N TYR A 141 -4.60 -6.37 -4.99
CA TYR A 141 -5.93 -6.90 -4.69
C TYR A 141 -7.05 -5.87 -4.80
N ALA A 142 -6.72 -4.58 -4.91
CA ALA A 142 -7.68 -3.49 -4.91
C ALA A 142 -8.04 -2.99 -6.32
N ILE A 143 -7.23 -3.31 -7.34
CA ILE A 143 -7.38 -2.76 -8.69
C ILE A 143 -7.15 -3.84 -9.78
N THR A 144 -7.67 -3.60 -10.99
CA THR A 144 -7.46 -4.49 -12.15
C THR A 144 -6.02 -4.41 -12.66
N GLU A 145 -5.60 -5.37 -13.49
CA GLU A 145 -4.26 -5.38 -14.09
C GLU A 145 -3.95 -4.09 -14.86
N GLU A 146 -4.88 -3.61 -15.70
CA GLU A 146 -4.68 -2.39 -16.48
C GLU A 146 -4.57 -1.16 -15.57
N LYS A 147 -5.32 -1.14 -14.46
CA LYS A 147 -5.23 -0.09 -13.45
C LYS A 147 -3.93 -0.17 -12.65
N LEU A 148 -3.41 -1.37 -12.41
CA LEU A 148 -2.14 -1.59 -11.73
C LEU A 148 -0.96 -1.03 -12.52
N SER A 149 -0.91 -1.29 -13.83
CA SER A 149 0.14 -0.72 -14.69
C SER A 149 0.14 0.81 -14.63
N ARG A 150 -1.05 1.44 -14.72
CA ARG A 150 -1.18 2.90 -14.59
C ARG A 150 -0.78 3.42 -13.22
N ALA A 151 -1.19 2.74 -12.15
CA ALA A 151 -0.81 3.12 -10.79
C ALA A 151 0.71 3.08 -10.59
N LEU A 152 1.38 2.07 -11.15
CA LEU A 152 2.84 1.95 -11.13
C LEU A 152 3.52 3.05 -11.95
N GLU A 153 3.05 3.33 -13.16
CA GLU A 153 3.57 4.44 -13.98
C GLU A 153 3.45 5.80 -13.27
N ASN A 154 2.32 6.05 -12.62
CA ASN A 154 2.10 7.26 -11.84
C ASN A 154 2.99 7.30 -10.58
N ALA A 155 3.15 6.17 -9.89
CA ALA A 155 4.03 6.07 -8.72
C ALA A 155 5.50 6.34 -9.06
N LEU A 156 5.98 5.84 -10.20
CA LEU A 156 7.35 6.07 -10.66
C LEU A 156 7.62 7.55 -10.96
N GLN A 157 6.63 8.31 -11.44
CA GLN A 157 6.77 9.76 -11.68
C GLN A 157 6.98 10.56 -10.39
N LEU A 158 6.61 10.03 -9.23
CA LEU A 158 6.84 10.67 -7.93
C LEU A 158 8.32 10.63 -7.52
N LEU A 159 9.07 9.63 -7.98
CA LEU A 159 10.44 9.39 -7.53
C LEU A 159 11.42 10.42 -8.08
N LYS A 160 12.28 10.93 -7.19
CA LYS A 160 13.53 11.60 -7.59
C LYS A 160 14.40 10.62 -8.39
N PRO A 161 15.33 11.13 -9.23
CA PRO A 161 16.39 10.29 -9.78
C PRO A 161 17.14 9.55 -8.66
N GLY A 162 17.19 8.21 -8.74
CA GLY A 162 17.80 7.36 -7.71
C GLY A 162 16.93 7.06 -6.48
N GLY A 163 15.67 7.50 -6.47
CA GLY A 163 14.69 7.14 -5.43
C GLY A 163 14.26 5.68 -5.48
N TYR A 164 13.67 5.20 -4.39
CA TYR A 164 13.28 3.81 -4.20
C TYR A 164 11.76 3.63 -4.31
N LEU A 165 11.35 2.63 -5.09
CA LEU A 165 10.00 2.06 -4.98
C LEU A 165 10.08 0.85 -4.04
N GLN A 166 9.37 0.91 -2.91
CA GLN A 166 9.19 -0.23 -2.02
C GLN A 166 7.79 -0.81 -2.23
N TRP A 167 7.73 -2.07 -2.63
CA TRP A 167 6.49 -2.76 -2.93
C TRP A 167 6.36 -4.03 -2.08
N THR A 168 5.33 -4.08 -1.24
CA THR A 168 5.03 -5.25 -0.39
C THR A 168 3.70 -5.86 -0.81
N GLU A 169 3.72 -7.12 -1.24
CA GLU A 169 2.51 -7.82 -1.66
C GLU A 169 2.52 -9.28 -1.22
N SER A 170 1.35 -9.88 -1.03
CA SER A 170 1.28 -11.32 -0.84
C SER A 170 1.44 -12.05 -2.17
N GLU A 171 2.43 -12.92 -2.26
CA GLU A 171 2.54 -13.83 -3.40
C GLU A 171 1.53 -14.98 -3.24
N ALA A 172 0.39 -14.87 -3.92
CA ALA A 172 -0.71 -15.84 -3.84
C ALA A 172 -0.35 -17.26 -4.33
N ARG A 173 0.83 -17.47 -4.92
CA ARG A 173 1.28 -18.79 -5.43
C ARG A 173 1.39 -19.85 -4.31
N LEU A 174 1.40 -19.44 -3.05
CA LEU A 174 1.59 -20.31 -1.88
C LEU A 174 0.30 -20.83 -1.23
N PHE A 175 -0.90 -20.34 -1.60
CA PHE A 175 -2.16 -20.89 -1.06
C PHE A 175 -2.60 -22.12 -1.86
N LYS A 176 -2.10 -23.29 -1.47
CA LYS A 176 -2.62 -24.59 -1.95
C LYS A 176 -3.30 -25.33 -0.79
N LEU A 177 -4.62 -25.50 -0.87
CA LEU A 177 -5.37 -26.43 -0.02
C LEU A 177 -5.32 -27.81 -0.69
N PHE A 178 -4.50 -28.70 -0.13
CA PHE A 178 -4.55 -30.13 -0.44
C PHE A 178 -5.16 -30.86 0.76
N PRO A 179 -6.00 -31.86 0.50
CA PRO A 179 -5.41 -33.18 0.45
C PRO A 179 -5.37 -33.69 -0.99
N GLU A 180 -4.23 -34.26 -1.38
CA GLU A 180 -4.05 -35.00 -2.63
C GLU A 180 -4.88 -36.29 -2.61
N THR A 181 -6.21 -36.14 -2.60
CA THR A 181 -7.13 -37.26 -2.77
C THR A 181 -7.42 -37.46 -4.26
N PRO A 182 -7.68 -38.70 -4.70
CA PRO A 182 -8.14 -38.96 -6.07
C PRO A 182 -9.38 -38.13 -6.47
N ALA A 183 -10.24 -37.81 -5.49
CA ALA A 183 -11.41 -36.96 -5.72
C ALA A 183 -11.04 -35.50 -6.03
N MET A 184 -10.07 -34.92 -5.32
CA MET A 184 -9.62 -33.55 -5.58
C MET A 184 -8.89 -33.44 -6.92
N LEU A 185 -8.06 -34.42 -7.28
CA LEU A 185 -7.40 -34.45 -8.59
C LEU A 185 -8.42 -34.45 -9.74
N LYS A 186 -9.48 -35.25 -9.64
CA LYS A 186 -10.57 -35.27 -10.61
C LYS A 186 -11.35 -33.96 -10.66
N ALA A 187 -11.53 -33.29 -9.52
CA ALA A 187 -12.18 -31.97 -9.49
C ALA A 187 -11.31 -30.88 -10.13
N LEU A 188 -9.99 -30.93 -9.92
CA LEU A 188 -9.04 -30.01 -10.56
C LEU A 188 -9.06 -30.15 -12.09
N GLU A 189 -9.13 -31.36 -12.63
CA GLU A 189 -9.28 -31.59 -14.07
C GLU A 189 -10.53 -30.90 -14.64
N ILE A 190 -11.67 -30.98 -13.94
CA ILE A 190 -12.92 -30.34 -14.35
C ILE A 190 -12.82 -28.81 -14.27
N ILE A 191 -12.22 -28.29 -13.20
CA ILE A 191 -12.03 -26.86 -12.98
C ILE A 191 -11.08 -26.29 -14.05
N ASP A 192 -9.98 -26.96 -14.35
CA ASP A 192 -9.02 -26.51 -15.35
C ASP A 192 -9.61 -26.52 -16.77
N LEU A 193 -10.44 -27.52 -17.09
CA LEU A 193 -11.20 -27.55 -18.34
C LEU A 193 -12.15 -26.36 -18.46
N GLU A 194 -12.85 -26.03 -17.38
CA GLU A 194 -13.75 -24.87 -17.36
C GLU A 194 -12.99 -23.54 -17.50
N ARG A 195 -11.87 -23.40 -16.79
CA ARG A 195 -11.07 -22.17 -16.81
C ARG A 195 -10.44 -21.93 -18.18
N ARG A 196 -9.97 -22.97 -18.86
CA ARG A 196 -9.50 -22.89 -20.26
C ARG A 196 -10.64 -22.55 -21.21
N ALA A 197 -11.83 -23.11 -21.03
CA ALA A 197 -12.99 -22.77 -21.84
C ALA A 197 -13.46 -21.30 -21.67
N ARG A 198 -12.96 -20.61 -20.65
CA ARG A 198 -13.26 -19.21 -20.33
C ARG A 198 -12.05 -18.28 -20.46
N ASP A 199 -10.94 -18.74 -21.03
CA ASP A 199 -9.68 -17.99 -21.16
C ASP A 199 -9.14 -17.42 -19.83
N LEU A 200 -9.38 -18.10 -18.70
CA LEU A 200 -8.96 -17.68 -17.36
C LEU A 200 -7.59 -18.23 -16.94
N VAL A 201 -6.96 -19.03 -17.79
CA VAL A 201 -5.58 -19.53 -17.66
C VAL A 201 -5.02 -19.69 -19.09
N PRO A 202 -3.72 -19.42 -19.32
CA PRO A 202 -3.09 -19.61 -20.62
C PRO A 202 -3.24 -21.04 -21.17
#